data_AF-A0A7X4ATQ4-F1
#
_entry.id   AF-A0A7X4ATQ4-F1
#
_cell.length_a   1.000
_cell.length_b   1.000
_cell.length_c   1.000
_cell.angle_alpha   90.00
_cell.angle_beta   90.00
_cell.angle_gamma   90.00
#
_symmetry.space_group_name_H-M   'P 1'
#
loop_
_entity.id
_entity.type
_entity.pdbx_description
1 polymer ?
#
loop_
_entity_poly.entity_id
_entity_poly.type
_entity_poly.pdbx_seq_one_letter_code
_entity_poly.pdbx_strand_id
1 'polypeptide(L)'
;MPHQWPTIEYRDETMREGMQIESADISLDDKVRLLDALGETGLPRIVVGSFVSPRYTPQMARIEEVLESFTPNPNVTYTALLVNRRSYERAQRFVPPLTIEDDRPFLNAHLCDVFTRRNFNRSQEEEFASWPGIVESAQQRNVTEAEIRVAAAWGSNFVGEFSLDQRMDILERAHTVWHEAGIPVTSVGFLDPMAWCLPHHVEEQLLAVKERWPHIRRFYLHLHNARGMSLPSAYAAMRALTPNDTLVLDGTVGGIGGCPYCGTGRATGMMATEDFFHMLEGMGIETGVDVAKLIDCAWLLEEIIGRPTFGAVSKAGPRPTSPETWFDPNMPFVETLDQARHFKLGPDSYDGGIYPWREPISSPQRPDSMR
;
A
#
# COMPACT_ATOMS: atom_id res chain seq x y z
N MET A 1 14.86 -26.07 3.99
CA MET A 1 14.38 -25.57 2.68
C MET A 1 14.34 -24.06 2.77
N PRO A 2 14.91 -23.29 1.82
CA PRO A 2 14.61 -21.87 1.75
C PRO A 2 13.09 -21.73 1.69
N HIS A 3 12.52 -20.87 2.54
CA HIS A 3 11.08 -20.66 2.57
C HIS A 3 10.68 -20.14 1.18
N GLN A 4 9.82 -20.85 0.47
CA GLN A 4 9.36 -20.42 -0.83
C GLN A 4 8.14 -19.52 -0.60
N TRP A 5 8.33 -18.21 -0.77
CA TRP A 5 7.32 -17.17 -0.59
C TRP A 5 6.30 -17.17 -1.75
N PRO A 6 5.08 -16.62 -1.56
CA PRO A 6 4.17 -16.36 -2.68
C PRO A 6 4.79 -15.36 -3.66
N THR A 7 4.23 -15.28 -4.87
CA THR A 7 4.54 -14.14 -5.75
C THR A 7 3.98 -12.88 -5.12
N ILE A 8 4.83 -11.87 -4.88
CA ILE A 8 4.41 -10.58 -4.31
C ILE A 8 4.22 -9.59 -5.45
N GLU A 9 3.00 -9.08 -5.58
CA GLU A 9 2.71 -7.93 -6.44
C GLU A 9 2.47 -6.71 -5.56
N TYR A 10 3.38 -5.73 -5.64
CA TYR A 10 3.27 -4.52 -4.85
C TYR A 10 2.72 -3.36 -5.70
N ARG A 11 1.82 -2.56 -5.13
CA ARG A 11 1.28 -1.35 -5.75
C ARG A 11 1.52 -0.16 -4.84
N ASP A 12 2.29 0.80 -5.33
CA ASP A 12 2.38 2.09 -4.68
C ASP A 12 1.13 2.92 -4.95
N GLU A 13 0.53 3.41 -3.88
CA GLU A 13 -0.70 4.21 -3.90
C GLU A 13 -0.43 5.65 -3.41
N THR A 14 0.84 6.06 -3.36
CA THR A 14 1.26 7.36 -2.78
C THR A 14 0.58 8.52 -3.51
N MET A 15 0.58 8.50 -4.84
CA MET A 15 -0.02 9.54 -5.66
C MET A 15 -1.56 9.50 -5.72
N ARG A 16 -2.18 8.39 -5.31
CA ARG A 16 -3.63 8.21 -5.32
C ARG A 16 -4.20 8.19 -3.91
N GLU A 17 -4.11 7.08 -3.17
CA GLU A 17 -4.65 6.97 -1.80
C GLU A 17 -3.98 7.95 -0.85
N GLY A 18 -2.65 8.09 -0.95
CA GLY A 18 -1.87 9.01 -0.13
C GLY A 18 -2.28 10.47 -0.34
N MET A 19 -2.07 10.99 -1.55
CA MET A 19 -2.34 12.39 -1.89
C MET A 19 -3.81 12.77 -1.80
N GLN A 20 -4.75 11.83 -1.94
CA GLN A 20 -6.18 12.10 -1.90
C GLN A 20 -6.66 12.68 -0.56
N ILE A 21 -6.01 12.34 0.56
CA ILE A 21 -6.38 12.86 1.88
C ILE A 21 -5.62 14.15 2.26
N GLU A 22 -4.59 14.52 1.51
CA GLU A 22 -3.76 15.69 1.76
C GLU A 22 -4.40 17.00 1.27
N SER A 23 -3.67 18.11 1.42
CA SER A 23 -4.15 19.42 0.97
C SER A 23 -4.39 19.43 -0.54
N ALA A 24 -5.50 20.00 -0.98
CA ALA A 24 -5.76 20.23 -2.40
C ALA A 24 -4.82 21.30 -3.00
N ASP A 25 -4.19 22.12 -2.15
CA ASP A 25 -3.30 23.21 -2.55
C ASP A 25 -1.88 22.75 -2.90
N ILE A 26 -1.56 21.45 -2.74
CA ILE A 26 -0.28 20.88 -3.20
C ILE A 26 -0.16 21.14 -4.71
N SER A 27 0.95 21.78 -5.08
CA SER A 27 1.19 22.26 -6.44
C SER A 27 1.26 21.11 -7.45
N LEU A 28 1.03 21.42 -8.73
CA LEU A 28 1.27 20.44 -9.81
C LEU A 28 2.74 20.02 -9.84
N ASP A 29 3.64 20.99 -9.75
CA ASP A 29 5.08 20.76 -9.81
C ASP A 29 5.55 19.81 -8.70
N ASP A 30 5.02 19.95 -7.48
CA ASP A 30 5.35 19.04 -6.37
C ASP A 30 4.79 17.64 -6.59
N LYS A 31 3.58 17.51 -7.15
CA LYS A 31 3.01 16.20 -7.52
C LYS A 31 3.86 15.51 -8.59
N VAL A 32 4.32 16.25 -9.60
CA VAL A 32 5.18 15.75 -10.66
C VAL A 32 6.56 15.38 -10.10
N ARG A 33 7.18 16.25 -9.28
CA ARG A 33 8.46 15.98 -8.60
C ARG A 33 8.40 14.68 -7.80
N LEU A 34 7.33 14.45 -7.05
CA LEU A 34 7.17 13.22 -6.28
C LEU A 34 6.95 12.00 -7.18
N LEU A 35 6.11 12.10 -8.21
CA LEU A 35 5.87 10.99 -9.14
C LEU A 35 7.13 10.57 -9.91
N ASP A 36 7.92 11.54 -10.37
CA ASP A 36 9.21 11.29 -11.02
C ASP A 36 10.19 10.62 -10.06
N ALA A 37 10.28 11.10 -8.81
CA ALA A 37 11.11 10.48 -7.78
C ALA A 37 10.68 9.03 -7.51
N LEU A 38 9.37 8.77 -7.40
CA LEU A 38 8.82 7.42 -7.22
C LEU A 38 9.18 6.51 -8.41
N GLY A 39 9.15 7.03 -9.65
CA GLY A 39 9.54 6.30 -10.86
C GLY A 39 10.98 5.80 -10.85
N GLU A 40 11.86 6.41 -10.07
CA GLU A 40 13.27 6.06 -9.98
C GLU A 40 13.60 5.05 -8.87
N THR A 41 12.63 4.70 -8.03
CA THR A 41 12.80 3.79 -6.87
C THR A 41 12.90 2.31 -7.26
N GLY A 42 12.57 1.95 -8.50
CA GLY A 42 12.44 0.55 -8.93
C GLY A 42 11.11 -0.11 -8.56
N LEU A 43 10.15 0.64 -7.99
CA LEU A 43 8.79 0.15 -7.76
C LEU A 43 8.17 -0.38 -9.07
N PRO A 44 7.62 -1.61 -9.09
CA PRO A 44 7.12 -2.20 -10.33
C PRO A 44 5.81 -1.57 -10.81
N ARG A 45 5.03 -1.01 -9.89
CA ARG A 45 3.72 -0.41 -10.19
C ARG A 45 3.42 0.80 -9.30
N ILE A 46 2.97 1.87 -9.93
CA ILE A 46 2.57 3.13 -9.27
C ILE A 46 1.17 3.52 -9.74
N VAL A 47 0.25 3.73 -8.81
CA VAL A 47 -1.07 4.29 -9.07
C VAL A 47 -0.97 5.81 -9.01
N VAL A 48 -0.92 6.45 -10.17
CA VAL A 48 -0.57 7.88 -10.35
C VAL A 48 -1.68 8.85 -9.94
N GLY A 49 -2.88 8.35 -9.65
CA GLY A 49 -4.02 9.15 -9.24
C GLY A 49 -5.36 8.50 -9.56
N SER A 50 -6.42 9.30 -9.53
CA SER A 50 -7.78 8.86 -9.83
C SER A 50 -8.52 9.82 -10.79
N PHE A 51 -9.21 9.26 -11.79
CA PHE A 51 -10.06 10.02 -12.73
C PHE A 51 -11.48 10.22 -12.15
N VAL A 52 -11.56 10.82 -10.96
CA VAL A 52 -12.81 11.07 -10.22
C VAL A 52 -13.32 12.50 -10.38
N SER A 53 -14.51 12.77 -9.84
CA SER A 53 -15.07 14.12 -9.81
C SER A 53 -14.29 15.02 -8.85
N PRO A 54 -13.75 16.17 -9.30
CA PRO A 54 -13.01 17.10 -8.45
C PRO A 54 -13.90 17.73 -7.37
N ARG A 55 -15.23 17.65 -7.51
CA ARG A 55 -16.18 18.10 -6.49
C ARG A 55 -16.03 17.33 -5.17
N TYR A 56 -15.75 16.03 -5.26
CA TYR A 56 -15.63 15.15 -4.09
C TYR A 56 -14.18 14.83 -3.76
N THR A 57 -13.28 14.97 -4.73
CA THR A 57 -11.85 14.69 -4.56
C THR A 57 -11.02 15.78 -5.26
N PRO A 58 -10.99 17.01 -4.72
CA PRO A 58 -10.30 18.14 -5.35
C PRO A 58 -8.78 17.91 -5.52
N GLN A 59 -8.18 17.10 -4.64
CA GLN A 59 -6.76 16.72 -4.70
C GLN A 59 -6.39 16.04 -6.03
N MET A 60 -7.34 15.32 -6.64
CA MET A 60 -7.15 14.56 -7.88
C MET A 60 -7.59 15.34 -9.14
N ALA A 61 -8.00 16.60 -9.00
CA ALA A 61 -8.57 17.39 -10.10
C ALA A 61 -7.63 17.54 -11.31
N ARG A 62 -6.32 17.63 -11.04
CA ARG A 62 -5.27 17.93 -12.03
C ARG A 62 -4.52 16.70 -12.53
N ILE A 63 -5.11 15.50 -12.42
CA ILE A 63 -4.46 14.24 -12.85
C ILE A 63 -4.00 14.28 -14.30
N GLU A 64 -4.78 14.88 -15.19
CA GLU A 64 -4.44 14.98 -16.62
C GLU A 64 -3.16 15.82 -16.82
N GLU A 65 -3.04 16.94 -16.12
CA GLU A 65 -1.83 17.79 -16.16
C GLU A 65 -0.61 17.09 -15.55
N VAL A 66 -0.79 16.27 -14.50
CA VAL A 66 0.28 15.42 -13.94
C VAL A 66 0.79 14.44 -15.00
N LEU A 67 -0.14 13.76 -15.70
CA LEU A 67 0.18 12.79 -16.74
C LEU A 67 0.85 13.41 -17.97
N GLU A 68 0.58 14.68 -18.27
CA GLU A 68 1.21 15.42 -19.37
C GLU A 68 2.63 15.90 -19.02
N SER A 69 2.94 16.04 -17.72
CA SER A 69 4.15 16.73 -17.26
C SER A 69 5.23 15.80 -16.71
N PHE A 70 4.87 14.62 -16.19
CA PHE A 70 5.83 13.71 -15.58
C PHE A 70 6.68 12.95 -16.61
N THR A 71 7.84 12.46 -16.17
CA THR A 71 8.77 11.68 -16.99
C THR A 71 8.63 10.19 -16.66
N PRO A 72 7.91 9.40 -17.48
CA PRO A 72 7.68 7.99 -17.16
C PRO A 72 8.97 7.17 -17.29
N ASN A 73 9.27 6.39 -16.25
CA ASN A 73 10.29 5.37 -16.29
C ASN A 73 9.73 4.13 -17.02
N PRO A 74 10.36 3.65 -18.13
CA PRO A 74 9.80 2.59 -18.95
C PRO A 74 9.74 1.21 -18.25
N ASN A 75 10.42 1.04 -17.11
CA ASN A 75 10.40 -0.19 -16.33
C ASN A 75 9.27 -0.23 -15.30
N VAL A 76 8.47 0.84 -15.18
CA VAL A 76 7.39 0.97 -14.20
C VAL A 76 6.04 0.90 -14.88
N THR A 77 5.12 0.13 -14.31
CA THR A 77 3.71 0.16 -14.74
C THR A 77 2.98 1.30 -14.04
N TYR A 78 2.59 2.32 -14.79
CA TYR A 78 1.77 3.42 -14.26
C TYR A 78 0.29 3.13 -14.49
N THR A 79 -0.52 3.20 -13.43
CA THR A 79 -1.98 2.97 -13.52
C THR A 79 -2.76 4.07 -12.81
N ALA A 80 -4.08 4.09 -12.98
CA ALA A 80 -4.93 5.08 -12.33
C ALA A 80 -6.25 4.42 -11.88
N LEU A 81 -6.86 4.96 -10.83
CA LEU A 81 -8.18 4.52 -10.40
C LEU A 81 -9.26 5.04 -11.37
N LEU A 82 -10.00 4.10 -11.96
CA LEU A 82 -11.09 4.35 -12.89
C LEU A 82 -12.39 3.84 -12.26
N VAL A 83 -13.38 4.72 -12.10
CA VAL A 83 -14.62 4.42 -11.35
C VAL A 83 -15.86 4.32 -12.25
N ASN A 84 -15.76 4.70 -13.52
CA ASN A 84 -16.85 4.62 -14.49
C ASN A 84 -16.34 4.73 -15.94
N ARG A 85 -17.23 4.51 -16.91
CA ARG A 85 -16.92 4.62 -18.35
C ARG A 85 -16.30 5.96 -18.75
N ARG A 86 -16.77 7.08 -18.21
CA ARG A 86 -16.20 8.40 -18.51
C ARG A 86 -14.76 8.53 -18.01
N SER A 87 -14.45 7.97 -16.84
CA SER A 87 -13.07 7.94 -16.31
C SER A 87 -12.15 7.11 -17.20
N TYR A 88 -12.65 5.98 -17.72
CA TYR A 88 -11.94 5.13 -18.68
C TYR A 88 -11.65 5.88 -20.00
N GLU A 89 -12.65 6.51 -20.61
CA GLU A 89 -12.49 7.27 -21.86
C GLU A 89 -11.52 8.46 -21.74
N ARG A 90 -11.40 9.04 -20.54
CA ARG A 90 -10.38 10.07 -20.26
C ARG A 90 -8.99 9.47 -20.15
N ALA A 91 -8.85 8.41 -19.35
CA ALA A 91 -7.58 7.74 -19.12
C ALA A 91 -6.95 7.15 -20.40
N GLN A 92 -7.78 6.67 -21.35
CA GLN A 92 -7.32 6.15 -22.63
C GLN A 92 -6.45 7.13 -23.44
N ARG A 93 -6.61 8.44 -23.25
CA ARG A 93 -5.84 9.46 -23.98
C ARG A 93 -4.38 9.54 -23.54
N PHE A 94 -4.07 8.98 -22.36
CA PHE A 94 -2.75 8.99 -21.75
C PHE A 94 -2.06 7.64 -21.83
N VAL A 95 -2.55 6.75 -22.70
CA VAL A 95 -1.96 5.44 -23.00
C VAL A 95 -1.13 5.55 -24.29
N PRO A 96 0.19 5.30 -24.27
CA PRO A 96 1.11 5.28 -23.12
C PRO A 96 1.40 6.69 -22.56
N PRO A 97 1.96 6.83 -21.33
CA PRO A 97 2.56 5.80 -20.48
C PRO A 97 1.59 5.08 -19.53
N LEU A 98 0.34 5.53 -19.42
CA LEU A 98 -0.65 4.88 -18.55
C LEU A 98 -0.96 3.47 -19.07
N THR A 99 -1.06 2.51 -18.17
CA THR A 99 -1.58 1.17 -18.41
C THR A 99 -3.00 1.09 -17.85
N ILE A 100 -3.95 0.72 -18.71
CA ILE A 100 -5.31 0.41 -18.28
C ILE A 100 -5.35 -1.08 -17.99
N GLU A 101 -5.42 -1.43 -16.71
CA GLU A 101 -5.46 -2.84 -16.28
C GLU A 101 -6.75 -3.53 -16.73
N ASP A 102 -6.63 -4.83 -16.99
CA ASP A 102 -7.74 -5.66 -17.42
C ASP A 102 -8.81 -5.71 -16.31
N ASP A 103 -10.05 -5.42 -16.70
CA ASP A 103 -11.17 -5.13 -15.80
C ASP A 103 -11.78 -6.43 -15.29
N ARG A 104 -10.99 -7.22 -14.53
CA ARG A 104 -11.51 -8.38 -13.80
C ARG A 104 -12.70 -7.88 -12.98
N PRO A 105 -13.93 -8.33 -13.28
CA PRO A 105 -15.08 -7.83 -12.57
C PRO A 105 -15.04 -8.32 -11.13
N PHE A 106 -15.51 -7.47 -10.22
CA PHE A 106 -15.55 -7.79 -8.81
C PHE A 106 -16.87 -7.39 -8.17
N LEU A 107 -17.31 -8.21 -7.21
CA LEU A 107 -18.39 -7.86 -6.31
C LEU A 107 -17.77 -7.27 -5.04
N ASN A 108 -18.15 -6.04 -4.71
CA ASN A 108 -17.82 -5.44 -3.42
C ASN A 108 -18.83 -5.88 -2.38
N ALA A 109 -18.33 -6.20 -1.20
CA ALA A 109 -19.12 -6.59 -0.06
C ALA A 109 -18.60 -5.92 1.22
N HIS A 110 -19.20 -4.80 1.61
CA HIS A 110 -18.85 -4.11 2.86
C HIS A 110 -19.52 -4.80 4.04
N LEU A 111 -18.75 -5.22 5.04
CA LEU A 111 -19.32 -5.79 6.27
C LEU A 111 -19.98 -4.73 7.17
N CYS A 112 -19.55 -3.47 7.06
CA CYS A 112 -20.07 -2.38 7.87
C CYS A 112 -21.07 -1.51 7.09
N ASP A 113 -22.37 -1.71 7.32
CA ASP A 113 -23.45 -0.88 6.75
C ASP A 113 -23.30 0.61 7.07
N VAL A 114 -22.91 0.94 8.32
CA VAL A 114 -22.66 2.33 8.74
C VAL A 114 -21.56 2.98 7.88
N PHE A 115 -20.47 2.26 7.61
CA PHE A 115 -19.36 2.79 6.82
C PHE A 115 -19.77 3.01 5.37
N THR A 116 -20.44 2.05 4.72
CA THR A 116 -20.87 2.21 3.32
C THR A 116 -21.87 3.36 3.16
N ARG A 117 -22.78 3.58 4.13
CA ARG A 117 -23.67 4.75 4.11
C ARG A 117 -22.90 6.06 4.23
N ARG A 118 -21.89 6.11 5.11
CA ARG A 118 -21.06 7.32 5.31
C ARG A 118 -20.17 7.62 4.10
N ASN A 119 -19.61 6.59 3.48
CA ASN A 119 -18.61 6.73 2.42
C ASN A 119 -19.24 6.85 1.02
N PHE A 120 -20.25 6.03 0.74
CA PHE A 120 -20.85 5.89 -0.59
C PHE A 120 -22.31 6.33 -0.67
N ASN A 121 -22.91 6.76 0.45
CA ASN A 121 -24.33 7.12 0.53
C ASN A 121 -25.25 6.00 0.01
N ARG A 122 -24.89 4.74 0.33
CA ARG A 122 -25.67 3.55 0.04
C ARG A 122 -25.59 2.58 1.21
N SER A 123 -26.63 1.80 1.41
CA SER A 123 -26.66 0.68 2.33
C SER A 123 -25.91 -0.54 1.77
N GLN A 124 -25.59 -1.47 2.66
CA GLN A 124 -25.08 -2.78 2.30
C GLN A 124 -26.09 -3.56 1.44
N GLU A 125 -27.39 -3.45 1.74
CA GLU A 125 -28.45 -4.09 0.96
C GLU A 125 -28.52 -3.57 -0.47
N GLU A 126 -28.46 -2.25 -0.66
CA GLU A 126 -28.41 -1.62 -1.99
C GLU A 126 -27.13 -1.99 -2.76
N GLU A 127 -26.00 -2.12 -2.07
CA GLU A 127 -24.77 -2.63 -2.66
C GLU A 127 -24.97 -4.06 -3.20
N PHE A 128 -25.54 -4.95 -2.40
CA PHE A 128 -25.79 -6.33 -2.84
C PHE A 128 -26.85 -6.42 -3.94
N ALA A 129 -27.86 -5.55 -3.91
CA ALA A 129 -28.86 -5.46 -4.96
C ALA A 129 -28.28 -5.05 -6.32
N SER A 130 -27.08 -4.45 -6.35
CA SER A 130 -26.38 -4.10 -7.60
C SER A 130 -25.61 -5.27 -8.24
N TRP A 131 -25.36 -6.35 -7.50
CA TRP A 131 -24.55 -7.47 -7.97
C TRP A 131 -25.07 -8.14 -9.25
N PRO A 132 -26.40 -8.39 -9.42
CA PRO A 132 -26.90 -9.01 -10.65
C PRO A 132 -26.52 -8.24 -11.92
N GLY A 133 -26.56 -6.90 -11.89
CA GLY A 133 -26.18 -6.07 -13.04
C GLY A 133 -24.68 -6.13 -13.35
N ILE A 134 -23.83 -6.29 -12.32
CA ILE A 134 -22.38 -6.47 -12.50
C ILE A 134 -22.10 -7.82 -13.17
N VAL A 135 -22.78 -8.87 -12.71
CA VAL A 135 -22.67 -10.22 -13.25
C VAL A 135 -23.18 -10.29 -14.69
N GLU A 136 -24.32 -9.68 -14.99
CA GLU A 136 -24.86 -9.63 -16.35
C GLU A 136 -23.90 -8.93 -17.31
N SER A 137 -23.34 -7.78 -16.89
CA SER A 137 -22.32 -7.07 -17.67
C SER A 137 -21.06 -7.91 -17.88
N ALA A 138 -20.63 -8.65 -16.86
CA ALA A 138 -19.51 -9.58 -16.95
C ALA A 138 -19.76 -10.70 -17.98
N GLN A 139 -20.95 -11.32 -17.96
CA GLN A 139 -21.35 -12.33 -18.94
C GLN A 139 -21.41 -11.76 -20.37
N GLN A 140 -21.96 -10.56 -20.55
CA GLN A 140 -22.01 -9.90 -21.86
C GLN A 140 -20.62 -9.61 -22.44
N ARG A 141 -19.62 -9.39 -21.57
CA ARG A 141 -18.22 -9.18 -21.96
C ARG A 141 -17.43 -10.48 -22.10
N ASN A 142 -18.04 -11.65 -21.88
CA ASN A 142 -17.40 -12.97 -21.93
C ASN A 142 -16.17 -13.08 -21.01
N VAL A 143 -16.21 -12.43 -19.85
CA VAL A 143 -15.12 -12.55 -18.86
C VAL A 143 -15.07 -13.97 -18.30
N THR A 144 -13.86 -14.49 -18.13
CA THR A 144 -13.64 -15.90 -17.75
C THR A 144 -13.34 -16.10 -16.27
N GLU A 145 -13.09 -15.03 -15.53
CA GLU A 145 -12.73 -15.07 -14.11
C GLU A 145 -13.24 -13.82 -13.39
N ALA A 146 -13.51 -13.94 -12.10
CA ALA A 146 -13.97 -12.84 -11.26
C ALA A 146 -13.21 -12.73 -9.93
N GLU A 147 -13.41 -11.60 -9.25
CA GLU A 147 -12.91 -11.33 -7.91
C GLU A 147 -14.06 -11.03 -6.93
N ILE A 148 -13.85 -11.28 -5.64
CA ILE A 148 -14.72 -10.78 -4.57
C ILE A 148 -13.88 -9.87 -3.68
N ARG A 149 -14.37 -8.66 -3.36
CA ARG A 149 -13.71 -7.73 -2.45
C ARG A 149 -14.54 -7.51 -1.20
N VAL A 150 -14.01 -7.90 -0.05
CA VAL A 150 -14.62 -7.62 1.26
C VAL A 150 -13.99 -6.37 1.84
N ALA A 151 -14.80 -5.37 2.13
CA ALA A 151 -14.34 -4.11 2.72
C ALA A 151 -14.84 -3.96 4.15
N ALA A 152 -14.08 -3.22 4.97
CA ALA A 152 -14.18 -3.30 6.43
C ALA A 152 -14.01 -4.75 6.91
N ALA A 153 -13.05 -5.46 6.31
CA ALA A 153 -12.96 -6.91 6.39
C ALA A 153 -12.90 -7.43 7.83
N TRP A 154 -12.08 -6.83 8.69
CA TRP A 154 -11.82 -7.35 10.04
C TRP A 154 -12.58 -6.64 11.15
N GLY A 155 -13.16 -5.48 10.87
CA GLY A 155 -13.89 -4.73 11.87
C GLY A 155 -14.23 -3.31 11.44
N SER A 156 -14.82 -2.59 12.39
CA SER A 156 -15.32 -1.24 12.19
C SER A 156 -15.19 -0.41 13.45
N ASN A 157 -14.71 0.83 13.27
CA ASN A 157 -14.72 1.85 14.33
C ASN A 157 -16.15 2.21 14.79
N PHE A 158 -17.19 1.79 14.07
CA PHE A 158 -18.58 2.11 14.37
C PHE A 158 -19.39 0.94 14.96
N VAL A 159 -19.04 -0.31 14.62
CA VAL A 159 -19.83 -1.49 15.02
C VAL A 159 -19.00 -2.61 15.64
N GLY A 160 -17.69 -2.40 15.83
CA GLY A 160 -16.80 -3.38 16.44
C GLY A 160 -16.24 -4.40 15.45
N GLU A 161 -15.82 -5.53 15.99
CA GLU A 161 -15.15 -6.61 15.28
C GLU A 161 -16.13 -7.47 14.45
N PHE A 162 -15.63 -8.05 13.35
CA PHE A 162 -16.35 -9.06 12.58
C PHE A 162 -15.70 -10.44 12.73
N SER A 163 -16.50 -11.45 13.09
CA SER A 163 -16.01 -12.81 13.26
C SER A 163 -15.55 -13.44 11.93
N LEU A 164 -14.78 -14.53 11.99
CA LEU A 164 -14.46 -15.31 10.79
C LEU A 164 -15.71 -15.77 10.06
N ASP A 165 -16.72 -16.26 10.78
CA ASP A 165 -17.98 -16.73 10.18
C ASP A 165 -18.66 -15.62 9.38
N GLN A 166 -18.78 -14.41 9.94
CA GLN A 166 -19.36 -13.27 9.22
C GLN A 166 -18.60 -12.93 7.93
N ARG A 167 -17.26 -12.98 7.98
CA ARG A 167 -16.40 -12.74 6.82
C ARG A 167 -16.51 -13.85 5.78
N MET A 168 -16.66 -15.10 6.19
CA MET A 168 -16.80 -16.24 5.29
C MET A 168 -18.22 -16.33 4.68
N ASP A 169 -19.26 -15.96 5.43
CA ASP A 169 -20.64 -15.94 4.95
C ASP A 169 -20.84 -14.94 3.81
N ILE A 170 -20.28 -13.72 3.95
CA ILE A 170 -20.39 -12.69 2.90
C ILE A 170 -19.59 -13.08 1.65
N LEU A 171 -18.43 -13.74 1.80
CA LEU A 171 -17.66 -14.32 0.70
C LEU A 171 -18.45 -15.43 0.02
N GLU A 172 -19.07 -16.34 0.77
CA GLU A 172 -19.86 -17.44 0.22
C GLU A 172 -21.06 -16.93 -0.56
N ARG A 173 -21.73 -15.88 -0.07
CA ARG A 173 -22.85 -15.24 -0.77
C ARG A 173 -22.40 -14.67 -2.12
N ALA A 174 -21.31 -13.92 -2.16
CA ALA A 174 -20.78 -13.34 -3.41
C ALA A 174 -20.22 -14.43 -4.36
N HIS A 175 -19.59 -15.47 -3.81
CA HIS A 175 -19.10 -16.62 -4.58
C HIS A 175 -20.26 -17.38 -5.24
N THR A 176 -21.35 -17.62 -4.52
CA THR A 176 -22.56 -18.27 -5.04
C THR A 176 -23.12 -17.50 -6.24
N VAL A 177 -23.19 -16.17 -6.15
CA VAL A 177 -23.65 -15.31 -7.25
C VAL A 177 -22.78 -15.46 -8.52
N TRP A 178 -21.46 -15.48 -8.38
CA TRP A 178 -20.56 -15.73 -9.52
C TRP A 178 -20.66 -17.16 -10.05
N HIS A 179 -20.77 -18.14 -9.15
CA HIS A 179 -20.86 -19.55 -9.49
C HIS A 179 -22.12 -19.88 -10.30
N GLU A 180 -23.28 -19.34 -9.90
CA GLU A 180 -24.55 -19.49 -10.63
C GLU A 180 -24.49 -18.87 -12.04
N ALA A 181 -23.64 -17.85 -12.21
CA ALA A 181 -23.39 -17.21 -13.50
C ALA A 181 -22.38 -17.97 -14.38
N GLY A 182 -21.78 -19.05 -13.86
CA GLY A 182 -20.76 -19.84 -14.55
C GLY A 182 -19.38 -19.18 -14.63
N ILE A 183 -19.12 -18.14 -13.82
CA ILE A 183 -17.84 -17.41 -13.82
C ILE A 183 -17.07 -17.80 -12.55
N PRO A 184 -15.91 -18.47 -12.66
CA PRO A 184 -15.13 -18.87 -11.50
C PRO A 184 -14.52 -17.66 -10.78
N VAL A 185 -14.53 -17.69 -9.46
CA VAL A 185 -13.80 -16.73 -8.63
C VAL A 185 -12.37 -17.22 -8.46
N THR A 186 -11.39 -16.49 -8.99
CA THR A 186 -9.97 -16.87 -8.90
C THR A 186 -9.19 -15.97 -7.95
N SER A 187 -9.85 -14.93 -7.44
CA SER A 187 -9.24 -13.89 -6.62
C SER A 187 -10.17 -13.41 -5.51
N VAL A 188 -9.61 -13.10 -4.35
CA VAL A 188 -10.31 -12.39 -3.28
C VAL A 188 -9.49 -11.21 -2.79
N GLY A 189 -10.17 -10.14 -2.41
CA GLY A 189 -9.58 -8.92 -1.86
C GLY A 189 -10.14 -8.60 -0.49
N PHE A 190 -9.29 -8.14 0.42
CA PHE A 190 -9.67 -7.68 1.76
C PHE A 190 -9.16 -6.26 1.97
N LEU A 191 -10.09 -5.35 2.23
CA LEU A 191 -9.83 -3.93 2.44
C LEU A 191 -10.13 -3.55 3.88
N ASP A 192 -9.19 -2.84 4.49
CA ASP A 192 -9.25 -2.42 5.90
C ASP A 192 -9.22 -0.90 6.05
N PRO A 193 -10.29 -0.18 5.64
CA PRO A 193 -10.33 1.29 5.70
C PRO A 193 -10.32 1.85 7.12
N MET A 194 -10.41 1.00 8.16
CA MET A 194 -10.50 1.38 9.57
C MET A 194 -9.32 0.87 10.41
N ALA A 195 -8.34 0.19 9.79
CA ALA A 195 -7.15 -0.37 10.43
C ALA A 195 -7.48 -1.33 11.61
N TRP A 196 -8.32 -2.33 11.32
CA TRP A 196 -8.71 -3.42 12.23
C TRP A 196 -7.98 -4.74 11.96
N CYS A 197 -7.14 -4.82 10.92
CA CYS A 197 -6.34 -6.00 10.67
C CYS A 197 -5.47 -6.34 11.89
N LEU A 198 -5.44 -7.63 12.22
CA LEU A 198 -4.48 -8.23 13.13
C LEU A 198 -3.82 -9.40 12.42
N PRO A 199 -2.53 -9.69 12.66
CA PRO A 199 -1.80 -10.70 11.90
C PRO A 199 -2.49 -12.07 11.88
N HIS A 200 -2.97 -12.53 13.05
CA HIS A 200 -3.65 -13.82 13.18
C HIS A 200 -5.02 -13.85 12.50
N HIS A 201 -5.76 -12.74 12.44
CA HIS A 201 -7.03 -12.68 11.72
C HIS A 201 -6.85 -12.64 10.20
N VAL A 202 -5.75 -12.04 9.72
CA VAL A 202 -5.39 -12.10 8.29
C VAL A 202 -4.98 -13.52 7.92
N GLU A 203 -4.11 -14.16 8.70
CA GLU A 203 -3.72 -15.55 8.49
C GLU A 203 -4.93 -16.49 8.51
N GLU A 204 -5.78 -16.41 9.53
CA GLU A 204 -7.01 -17.19 9.66
C GLU A 204 -7.93 -17.01 8.43
N GLN A 205 -8.10 -15.77 7.96
CA GLN A 205 -8.92 -15.48 6.78
C GLN A 205 -8.43 -16.19 5.54
N LEU A 206 -7.12 -16.10 5.28
CA LEU A 206 -6.51 -16.62 4.05
C LEU A 206 -6.52 -18.15 4.06
N LEU A 207 -6.24 -18.76 5.22
CA LEU A 207 -6.31 -20.21 5.38
C LEU A 207 -7.75 -20.72 5.19
N ALA A 208 -8.75 -20.06 5.77
CA ALA A 208 -10.15 -20.44 5.61
C ALA A 208 -10.62 -20.34 4.15
N VAL A 209 -10.21 -19.29 3.41
CA VAL A 209 -10.49 -19.17 1.98
C VAL A 209 -9.84 -20.30 1.20
N LYS A 210 -8.57 -20.63 1.48
CA LYS A 210 -7.85 -21.69 0.77
C LYS A 210 -8.42 -23.08 1.05
N GLU A 211 -8.85 -23.33 2.27
CA GLU A 211 -9.53 -24.58 2.63
C GLU A 211 -10.85 -24.72 1.87
N ARG A 212 -11.67 -23.66 1.85
CA ARG A 212 -13.00 -23.68 1.24
C ARG A 212 -12.96 -23.64 -0.29
N TRP A 213 -12.04 -22.86 -0.87
CA TRP A 213 -11.90 -22.65 -2.30
C TRP A 213 -10.43 -22.77 -2.75
N PRO A 214 -9.89 -23.99 -2.87
CA PRO A 214 -8.47 -24.22 -3.18
C PRO A 214 -8.00 -23.73 -4.55
N HIS A 215 -8.92 -23.31 -5.42
CA HIS A 215 -8.65 -22.76 -6.75
C HIS A 215 -8.45 -21.23 -6.73
N ILE A 216 -8.83 -20.55 -5.65
CA ILE A 216 -8.51 -19.14 -5.44
C ILE A 216 -7.03 -19.04 -5.10
N ARG A 217 -6.25 -18.43 -6.00
CA ARG A 217 -4.79 -18.33 -5.89
C ARG A 217 -4.29 -16.90 -5.85
N ARG A 218 -5.16 -15.91 -5.99
CA ARG A 218 -4.81 -14.50 -5.88
C ARG A 218 -5.50 -13.85 -4.69
N PHE A 219 -4.71 -13.22 -3.83
CA PHE A 219 -5.15 -12.58 -2.61
C PHE A 219 -4.71 -11.13 -2.64
N TYR A 220 -5.65 -10.21 -2.54
CA TYR A 220 -5.39 -8.78 -2.51
C TYR A 220 -5.62 -8.22 -1.11
N LEU A 221 -4.64 -7.54 -0.52
CA LEU A 221 -4.74 -6.92 0.78
C LEU A 221 -4.47 -5.42 0.69
N HIS A 222 -5.46 -4.63 1.12
CA HIS A 222 -5.37 -3.17 1.27
C HIS A 222 -5.45 -2.82 2.75
N LEU A 223 -4.29 -2.74 3.40
CA LEU A 223 -4.17 -2.66 4.85
C LEU A 223 -3.82 -1.24 5.29
N HIS A 224 -4.69 -0.62 6.09
CA HIS A 224 -4.38 0.64 6.74
C HIS A 224 -3.64 0.40 8.07
N ASN A 225 -2.91 1.42 8.55
CA ASN A 225 -1.91 1.24 9.61
C ASN A 225 -2.15 2.02 10.91
N ALA A 226 -3.38 2.45 11.20
CA ALA A 226 -3.68 3.37 12.30
C ALA A 226 -3.19 2.90 13.68
N ARG A 227 -2.94 1.59 13.83
CA ARG A 227 -2.51 0.94 15.06
C ARG A 227 -1.24 0.09 14.88
N GLY A 228 -0.49 0.32 13.81
CA GLY A 228 0.80 -0.34 13.56
C GLY A 228 0.71 -1.81 13.13
N MET A 229 -0.46 -2.29 12.69
CA MET A 229 -0.70 -3.71 12.43
C MET A 229 -0.60 -4.11 10.95
N SER A 230 -0.46 -3.16 10.02
CA SER A 230 -0.46 -3.46 8.58
C SER A 230 0.74 -4.31 8.14
N LEU A 231 1.97 -3.91 8.47
CA LEU A 231 3.20 -4.62 8.10
C LEU A 231 3.28 -6.02 8.75
N PRO A 232 3.02 -6.19 10.07
CA PRO A 232 2.91 -7.52 10.67
C PRO A 232 1.84 -8.41 10.00
N SER A 233 0.72 -7.81 9.56
CA SER A 233 -0.36 -8.54 8.88
C SER A 233 0.01 -8.94 7.46
N ALA A 234 0.73 -8.08 6.72
CA ALA A 234 1.30 -8.43 5.42
C ALA A 234 2.30 -9.59 5.55
N TYR A 235 3.16 -9.57 6.58
CA TYR A 235 4.06 -10.67 6.87
C TYR A 235 3.31 -11.97 7.19
N ALA A 236 2.26 -11.92 8.01
CA ALA A 236 1.43 -13.09 8.29
C ALA A 236 0.76 -13.66 7.03
N ALA A 237 0.29 -12.78 6.13
CA ALA A 237 -0.24 -13.20 4.84
C ALA A 237 0.82 -13.91 3.98
N MET A 238 2.04 -13.37 3.92
CA MET A 238 3.17 -14.01 3.21
C MET A 238 3.47 -15.41 3.76
N ARG A 239 3.35 -15.59 5.08
CA ARG A 239 3.56 -16.88 5.77
C ARG A 239 2.44 -17.90 5.54
N ALA A 240 1.20 -17.44 5.40
CA ALA A 240 0.03 -18.29 5.17
C ALA A 240 -0.07 -18.82 3.73
N LEU A 241 0.56 -18.12 2.78
CA LEU A 241 0.50 -18.42 1.36
C LEU A 241 1.70 -19.26 0.89
N THR A 242 1.54 -19.84 -0.31
CA THR A 242 2.51 -20.75 -0.93
C THR A 242 3.03 -20.15 -2.24
N PRO A 243 4.08 -20.73 -2.86
CA PRO A 243 4.62 -20.24 -4.13
C PRO A 243 3.65 -20.29 -5.32
N ASN A 244 2.59 -21.10 -5.21
CA ASN A 244 1.54 -21.19 -6.22
C ASN A 244 0.46 -20.10 -6.05
N ASP A 245 0.61 -19.24 -5.04
CA ASP A 245 -0.29 -18.15 -4.75
C ASP A 245 0.36 -16.80 -5.13
N THR A 246 -0.48 -15.81 -5.38
CA THR A 246 -0.09 -14.42 -5.59
C THR A 246 -0.70 -13.55 -4.50
N LEU A 247 0.15 -12.77 -3.84
CA LEU A 247 -0.22 -11.80 -2.82
C LEU A 247 -0.04 -10.39 -3.39
N VAL A 248 -1.15 -9.66 -3.55
CA VAL A 248 -1.17 -8.27 -3.96
C VAL A 248 -1.24 -7.40 -2.70
N LEU A 249 -0.30 -6.49 -2.54
CA LEU A 249 -0.23 -5.57 -1.41
C LEU A 249 -0.18 -4.14 -1.90
N ASP A 250 -0.95 -3.30 -1.22
CA ASP A 250 -0.87 -1.85 -1.38
C ASP A 250 -0.09 -1.22 -0.25
N GLY A 251 0.62 -0.14 -0.55
CA GLY A 251 1.16 0.76 0.46
C GLY A 251 1.48 2.12 -0.12
N THR A 252 2.04 2.99 0.72
CA THR A 252 2.42 4.34 0.32
C THR A 252 3.73 4.72 0.98
N VAL A 253 4.55 5.50 0.29
CA VAL A 253 5.78 6.07 0.83
C VAL A 253 5.44 6.92 2.05
N GLY A 254 6.18 6.72 3.15
CA GLY A 254 5.93 7.39 4.43
C GLY A 254 4.65 6.90 5.16
N GLY A 255 3.92 5.94 4.60
CA GLY A 255 2.68 5.41 5.20
C GLY A 255 1.54 6.43 5.21
N ILE A 256 1.55 7.41 4.30
CA ILE A 256 0.45 8.38 4.17
C ILE A 256 -0.83 7.75 3.60
N GLY A 257 -1.92 8.51 3.64
CA GLY A 257 -3.23 8.06 3.20
C GLY A 257 -4.19 7.88 4.36
N GLY A 258 -5.35 7.33 4.06
CA GLY A 258 -6.40 7.14 5.05
C GLY A 258 -7.77 7.41 4.46
N CYS A 259 -8.79 7.16 5.27
CA CYS A 259 -10.18 7.32 4.87
C CYS A 259 -10.84 8.44 5.70
N PRO A 260 -11.33 9.53 5.10
CA PRO A 260 -12.02 10.57 5.86
C PRO A 260 -13.34 10.09 6.47
N TYR A 261 -13.91 8.98 5.97
CA TYR A 261 -15.20 8.44 6.41
C TYR A 261 -15.10 7.40 7.54
N CYS A 262 -13.88 7.00 7.91
CA CYS A 262 -13.62 5.92 8.87
C CYS A 262 -13.52 6.38 10.34
N GLY A 263 -13.67 7.69 10.61
CA GLY A 263 -13.61 8.27 11.96
C GLY A 263 -12.21 8.68 12.43
N THR A 264 -11.15 8.22 11.77
CA THR A 264 -9.75 8.54 12.12
C THR A 264 -9.00 9.34 11.04
N GLY A 265 -9.56 9.48 9.84
CA GLY A 265 -9.05 10.38 8.81
C GLY A 265 -7.59 10.10 8.42
N ARG A 266 -6.73 11.11 8.50
CA ARG A 266 -5.29 10.99 8.17
C ARG A 266 -4.51 10.13 9.15
N ALA A 267 -5.02 9.92 10.37
CA ALA A 267 -4.36 9.03 11.33
C ALA A 267 -4.48 7.55 10.92
N THR A 268 -5.32 7.23 9.93
CA THR A 268 -5.50 5.85 9.48
C THR A 268 -4.25 5.32 8.78
N GLY A 269 -3.66 6.10 7.87
CA GLY A 269 -2.40 5.78 7.20
C GLY A 269 -2.40 4.45 6.44
N MET A 270 -1.32 4.17 5.74
CA MET A 270 -1.09 2.90 5.04
C MET A 270 0.18 2.23 5.56
N MET A 271 0.41 0.99 5.14
CA MET A 271 1.72 0.38 5.27
C MET A 271 2.77 1.24 4.55
N ALA A 272 3.79 1.68 5.28
CA ALA A 272 4.89 2.44 4.70
C ALA A 272 5.67 1.57 3.70
N THR A 273 5.82 2.06 2.47
CA THR A 273 6.49 1.34 1.38
C THR A 273 7.93 1.01 1.73
N GLU A 274 8.67 1.98 2.25
CA GLU A 274 10.06 1.81 2.66
C GLU A 274 10.24 0.79 3.79
N ASP A 275 9.28 0.70 4.72
CA ASP A 275 9.32 -0.28 5.81
C ASP A 275 9.05 -1.70 5.28
N PHE A 276 8.15 -1.84 4.32
CA PHE A 276 7.85 -3.12 3.67
C PHE A 276 9.04 -3.63 2.87
N PHE A 277 9.64 -2.80 2.01
CA PHE A 277 10.78 -3.23 1.19
C PHE A 277 12.05 -3.47 2.02
N HIS A 278 12.26 -2.70 3.09
CA HIS A 278 13.31 -3.00 4.08
C HIS A 278 13.12 -4.38 4.74
N MET A 279 11.88 -4.74 5.08
CA MET A 279 11.58 -6.08 5.59
C MET A 279 11.91 -7.16 4.55
N LEU A 280 11.51 -6.99 3.29
CA LEU A 280 11.79 -7.94 2.22
C LEU A 280 13.30 -8.12 1.98
N GLU A 281 14.06 -7.02 1.93
CA GLU A 281 15.52 -7.05 1.82
C GLU A 281 16.16 -7.79 3.00
N GLY A 282 15.72 -7.49 4.23
CA GLY A 282 16.18 -8.19 5.43
C GLY A 282 15.83 -9.68 5.48
N MET A 283 14.82 -10.10 4.73
CA MET A 283 14.43 -11.51 4.54
C MET A 283 15.20 -12.19 3.39
N GLY A 284 16.00 -11.44 2.62
CA GLY A 284 16.71 -11.93 1.44
C GLY A 284 15.80 -12.13 0.22
N ILE A 285 14.66 -11.44 0.15
CA ILE A 285 13.77 -11.47 -1.02
C ILE A 285 14.22 -10.38 -1.99
N GLU A 286 14.68 -10.79 -3.17
CA GLU A 286 15.06 -9.87 -4.24
C GLU A 286 13.81 -9.22 -4.86
N THR A 287 13.79 -7.88 -4.89
CA THR A 287 12.64 -7.10 -5.41
C THR A 287 13.02 -6.12 -6.52
N GLY A 288 14.30 -5.74 -6.63
CA GLY A 288 14.77 -4.69 -7.54
C GLY A 288 14.45 -3.26 -7.07
N VAL A 289 13.83 -3.10 -5.90
CA VAL A 289 13.47 -1.79 -5.32
C VAL A 289 14.62 -1.23 -4.49
N ASP A 290 14.92 0.05 -4.69
CA ASP A 290 15.96 0.80 -3.99
C ASP A 290 15.37 1.50 -2.76
N VAL A 291 15.61 0.91 -1.58
CA VAL A 291 15.15 1.46 -0.29
C VAL A 291 15.75 2.84 -0.02
N ALA A 292 16.99 3.11 -0.46
CA ALA A 292 17.60 4.43 -0.24
C ALA A 292 16.89 5.53 -1.03
N LYS A 293 16.39 5.23 -2.24
CA LYS A 293 15.56 6.15 -3.02
C LYS A 293 14.12 6.26 -2.48
N LEU A 294 13.57 5.20 -1.89
CA LEU A 294 12.28 5.30 -1.18
C LEU A 294 12.38 6.25 0.02
N ILE A 295 13.50 6.23 0.75
CA ILE A 295 13.77 7.20 1.82
C ILE A 295 13.81 8.63 1.28
N ASP A 296 14.46 8.85 0.12
CA ASP A 296 14.47 10.18 -0.54
C ASP A 296 13.05 10.63 -0.90
N CYS A 297 12.23 9.72 -1.42
CA CYS A 297 10.82 10.00 -1.70
C CYS A 297 10.05 10.35 -0.43
N ALA A 298 10.31 9.66 0.69
CA ALA A 298 9.66 9.95 1.97
C ALA A 298 10.04 11.33 2.50
N TRP A 299 11.30 11.74 2.38
CA TRP A 299 11.76 13.08 2.78
C TRP A 299 11.23 14.17 1.87
N LEU A 300 11.24 13.96 0.55
CA LEU A 300 10.61 14.87 -0.41
C LEU A 300 9.11 15.01 -0.12
N LEU A 301 8.44 13.91 0.19
CA LEU A 301 7.04 13.92 0.58
C LEU A 301 6.82 14.77 1.84
N GLU A 302 7.64 14.61 2.89
CA GLU A 302 7.58 15.43 4.10
C GLU A 302 7.75 16.92 3.84
N GLU A 303 8.68 17.30 2.95
CA GLU A 303 8.85 18.67 2.45
C GLU A 303 7.56 19.19 1.82
N ILE A 304 6.98 18.42 0.89
CA ILE A 304 5.78 18.80 0.13
C ILE A 304 4.56 18.97 1.05
N ILE A 305 4.35 18.05 2.00
CA ILE A 305 3.17 18.08 2.88
C ILE A 305 3.38 18.91 4.15
N GLY A 306 4.61 19.36 4.41
CA GLY A 306 4.96 20.20 5.55
C GLY A 306 4.84 19.54 6.92
N ARG A 307 4.95 18.21 7.00
CA ARG A 307 4.87 17.44 8.26
C ARG A 307 5.62 16.11 8.15
N PRO A 308 6.07 15.53 9.28
CA PRO A 308 6.66 14.21 9.26
C PRO A 308 5.66 13.12 8.85
N THR A 309 6.19 12.04 8.29
CA THR A 309 5.51 10.80 7.92
C THR A 309 5.80 9.68 8.93
N PHE A 310 5.04 8.59 8.87
CA PHE A 310 5.07 7.53 9.88
C PHE A 310 6.06 6.40 9.59
N GLY A 311 6.60 6.32 8.37
CA GLY A 311 7.53 5.26 7.99
C GLY A 311 8.81 5.30 8.82
N ALA A 312 9.14 4.18 9.46
CA ALA A 312 10.21 4.10 10.46
C ALA A 312 11.61 4.11 9.82
N VAL A 313 11.78 3.38 8.72
CA VAL A 313 13.07 3.24 8.02
C VAL A 313 13.51 4.58 7.42
N SER A 314 12.57 5.44 7.01
CA SER A 314 12.90 6.81 6.57
C SER A 314 13.48 7.69 7.68
N LYS A 315 13.33 7.32 8.95
CA LYS A 315 13.84 8.07 10.11
C LYS A 315 15.18 7.54 10.61
N ALA A 316 15.33 6.23 10.67
CA ALA A 316 16.52 5.57 11.23
C ALA A 316 17.52 5.08 10.17
N GLY A 317 17.11 5.03 8.90
CA GLY A 317 17.87 4.42 7.82
C GLY A 317 17.69 2.90 7.74
N PRO A 318 18.19 2.28 6.65
CA PRO A 318 18.24 0.83 6.54
C PRO A 318 19.16 0.24 7.62
N ARG A 319 19.03 -1.07 7.88
CA ARG A 319 19.85 -1.73 8.89
C ARG A 319 21.31 -1.75 8.41
N PRO A 320 22.30 -1.32 9.21
CA PRO A 320 23.70 -1.37 8.81
C PRO A 320 24.22 -2.81 8.90
N THR A 321 24.28 -3.51 7.77
CA THR A 321 24.58 -4.96 7.70
C THR A 321 26.02 -5.27 7.30
N SER A 322 26.79 -4.27 6.86
CA SER A 322 28.18 -4.43 6.42
C SER A 322 29.12 -3.44 7.13
N PRO A 323 30.43 -3.71 7.22
CA PRO A 323 31.33 -2.81 7.91
C PRO A 323 31.40 -1.39 7.34
N GLU A 324 31.17 -1.23 6.02
CA GLU A 324 31.12 0.05 5.32
C GLU A 324 29.85 0.86 5.68
N THR A 325 28.79 0.19 6.13
CA THR A 325 27.51 0.82 6.52
C THR A 325 27.34 0.94 8.03
N TRP A 326 28.20 0.31 8.83
CA TRP A 326 28.20 0.46 10.29
C TRP A 326 28.52 1.89 10.71
N PHE A 327 27.65 2.46 11.55
CA PHE A 327 27.83 3.81 12.08
C PHE A 327 29.16 3.97 12.81
N ASP A 328 29.81 5.13 12.68
CA ASP A 328 31.07 5.42 13.38
C ASP A 328 30.85 5.30 14.90
N PRO A 329 31.61 4.46 15.63
CA PRO A 329 31.45 4.36 17.08
C PRO A 329 31.81 5.67 17.80
N ASN A 330 32.43 6.63 17.12
CA ASN A 330 32.79 7.96 17.62
C ASN A 330 31.83 9.07 17.14
N MET A 331 30.69 8.73 16.54
CA MET A 331 29.63 9.70 16.24
C MET A 331 29.04 10.27 17.53
N PRO A 332 28.72 11.57 17.66
CA PRO A 332 28.20 12.20 18.89
C PRO A 332 26.81 11.66 19.31
N PHE A 333 26.28 12.16 20.42
CA PHE A 333 24.90 11.94 20.82
C PHE A 333 23.94 12.38 19.70
N VAL A 334 23.08 11.46 19.25
CA VAL A 334 22.02 11.70 18.29
C VAL A 334 20.69 11.69 19.03
N GLU A 335 20.08 12.87 19.17
CA GLU A 335 18.84 13.07 19.92
C GLU A 335 17.65 13.36 18.99
N THR A 336 17.93 13.99 17.85
CA THR A 336 16.90 14.49 16.94
C THR A 336 16.80 13.65 15.68
N LEU A 337 15.64 13.70 15.03
CA LEU A 337 15.42 13.05 13.73
C LEU A 337 16.33 13.64 12.65
N ASP A 338 16.64 14.94 12.70
CA ASP A 338 17.55 15.57 11.74
C ASP A 338 18.98 15.06 11.90
N GLN A 339 19.48 14.94 13.14
CA GLN A 339 20.77 14.32 13.39
C GLN A 339 20.81 12.86 12.95
N ALA A 340 19.71 12.12 13.11
CA ALA A 340 19.61 10.73 12.69
C ALA A 340 19.80 10.57 11.17
N ARG A 341 19.54 11.60 10.35
CA ARG A 341 19.77 11.56 8.89
C ARG A 341 21.24 11.37 8.50
N HIS A 342 22.17 11.37 9.45
CA HIS A 342 23.58 11.06 9.22
C HIS A 342 23.82 9.72 8.51
N PHE A 343 22.92 8.74 8.63
CA PHE A 343 23.04 7.46 7.94
C PHE A 343 23.12 7.61 6.42
N LYS A 344 22.64 8.75 5.89
CA LYS A 344 22.66 9.08 4.45
C LYS A 344 23.34 10.41 4.16
N LEU A 345 23.18 11.43 5.00
CA LEU A 345 23.77 12.75 4.81
C LEU A 345 25.20 12.86 5.39
N GLY A 346 25.67 11.85 6.11
CA GLY A 346 27.01 11.83 6.69
C GLY A 346 27.15 12.69 7.95
N PRO A 347 28.40 12.87 8.42
CA PRO A 347 28.70 13.41 9.75
C PRO A 347 28.29 14.87 9.95
N ASP A 348 28.13 15.64 8.86
CA ASP A 348 27.69 17.05 8.94
C ASP A 348 26.30 17.19 9.59
N SER A 349 25.50 16.11 9.61
CA SER A 349 24.17 16.08 10.25
C SER A 349 24.20 16.28 11.77
N TYR A 350 25.36 16.11 12.40
CA TYR A 350 25.53 16.24 13.85
C TYR A 350 26.71 17.16 14.23
N ASP A 351 27.00 18.17 13.39
CA ASP A 351 27.98 19.21 13.72
C ASP A 351 27.64 19.91 15.04
N GLY A 352 28.66 20.18 15.85
CA GLY A 352 28.50 20.70 17.22
C GLY A 352 27.90 19.71 18.23
N GLY A 353 27.82 18.42 17.88
CA GLY A 353 27.26 17.37 18.75
C GLY A 353 28.04 17.16 20.06
N ILE A 354 27.38 16.53 21.03
CA ILE A 354 27.97 16.21 22.34
C ILE A 354 28.61 14.82 22.28
N TYR A 355 29.88 14.70 22.66
CA TYR A 355 30.65 13.46 22.64
C TYR A 355 30.75 12.89 24.07
N PRO A 356 29.98 11.85 24.44
CA PRO A 356 29.97 11.32 25.81
C PRO A 356 31.21 10.50 26.19
N TRP A 357 32.08 10.13 25.24
CA TRP A 357 33.38 9.50 25.51
C TRP A 357 34.50 10.54 25.65
N ARG A 358 35.49 10.21 26.48
CA ARG A 358 36.68 11.04 26.72
C ARG A 358 37.82 10.75 25.73
N GLU A 359 37.84 9.54 25.19
CA GLU A 359 38.85 9.04 24.24
C GLU A 359 38.13 8.32 23.10
N PRO A 360 38.70 8.26 21.88
CA PRO A 360 38.12 7.51 20.78
C PRO A 360 37.81 6.05 21.17
N ILE A 361 36.62 5.58 20.80
CA ILE A 361 36.17 4.22 21.09
C ILE A 361 36.96 3.22 20.25
N SER A 362 37.69 2.34 20.93
CA SER A 362 38.27 1.13 20.36
C SER A 362 37.67 -0.11 21.03
N SER A 363 37.36 -1.14 20.24
CA SER A 363 36.74 -2.36 20.76
C SER A 363 37.25 -3.59 19.99
N PRO A 364 37.62 -4.68 20.67
CA PRO A 364 37.91 -5.96 20.03
C PRO A 364 36.73 -6.51 19.21
N GLN A 365 35.51 -6.03 19.46
CA GLN A 365 34.32 -6.39 18.67
C GLN A 365 34.26 -5.68 17.31
N ARG A 366 35.08 -4.64 17.10
CA ARG A 366 35.23 -3.89 15.84
C ARG A 366 36.72 -3.57 15.61
N PRO A 367 37.54 -4.58 15.25
CA PRO A 367 38.95 -4.36 14.95
C PRO A 367 39.11 -3.49 13.70
N ASP A 368 40.23 -2.77 13.59
CA ASP A 368 40.49 -1.88 12.44
C ASP A 368 40.57 -2.62 11.10
N SER A 369 40.76 -3.94 11.12
CA SER A 369 40.67 -4.80 9.92
C SER A 369 39.26 -4.92 9.33
N MET A 370 38.24 -4.48 10.06
CA MET A 370 36.85 -4.38 9.57
C MET A 370 36.53 -2.98 9.02
N ARG A 371 37.46 -2.02 8.99
CA ARG A 371 37.20 -0.67 8.47
C ARG A 371 37.46 -0.54 6.98
#